data_AF-A0A3M1SDY2-F1
#
_entry.id   AF-A0A3M1SDY2-F1
#
_cell.length_a   1.000
_cell.length_b   1.000
_cell.length_c   1.000
_cell.angle_alpha   90.00
_cell.angle_beta   90.00
_cell.angle_gamma   90.00
#
_symmetry.space_group_name_H-M   'P 1'
#
loop_
_entity.id
_entity.type
_entity.pdbx_description
1 polymer ?
#
loop_
_entity_poly.entity_id
_entity_poly.type
_entity_poly.pdbx_seq_one_letter_code
_entity_poly.pdbx_strand_id
1 'polypeptide(L)'
;MLNTRNEMRTYLPFLDWLVHYRKEHLISDVVAGLVTAIMLIPQSMAYAQLAGLPPQIGLYASILPLIVYALLGTSGQLSVGPVAITSLAVFAGVGKLSDPGSPLYLEYVFLLAFIVGVIKILLGVFRIGFVMNFVSHPVLSAFMSASALIIAFGQTKYLLGYQIEGDKVHEIILSMIRNIEKINPATFIIGILSIFLLVVFRSKVKEILCKHTNLSTSVVTLIVSGSPLIVVLLG
;
A
#
# COMPACT_ATOMS: atom_id res chain seq x y z
N MET A 1 5.47 21.69 -39.09
CA MET A 1 6.13 21.72 -37.76
C MET A 1 5.16 21.72 -36.56
N LEU A 2 3.84 21.53 -36.75
CA LEU A 2 2.86 21.55 -35.64
C LEU A 2 2.48 20.17 -35.05
N ASN A 3 2.99 19.06 -35.61
CA ASN A 3 2.56 17.71 -35.18
C ASN A 3 3.40 17.13 -34.02
N THR A 4 4.68 17.49 -33.91
CA THR A 4 5.60 16.97 -32.87
C THR A 4 5.28 17.48 -31.45
N ARG A 5 4.60 18.62 -31.32
CA ARG A 5 4.29 19.23 -30.01
C ARG A 5 3.13 18.53 -29.28
N ASN A 6 2.17 17.96 -30.03
CA ASN A 6 1.05 17.19 -29.47
C ASN A 6 1.47 15.75 -29.10
N GLU A 7 2.37 15.14 -29.88
CA GLU A 7 2.90 13.80 -29.54
C GLU A 7 3.74 13.83 -28.26
N MET A 8 4.61 14.82 -28.07
CA MET A 8 5.39 14.96 -26.83
C MET A 8 4.52 15.16 -25.58
N ARG A 9 3.41 15.89 -25.67
CA ARG A 9 2.47 16.06 -24.55
C ARG A 9 1.72 14.78 -24.19
N THR A 10 1.59 13.85 -25.14
CA THR A 10 0.96 12.55 -24.91
C THR A 10 1.90 11.59 -24.16
N TYR A 11 3.21 11.68 -24.41
CA TYR A 11 4.22 10.85 -23.74
C TYR A 11 4.82 11.47 -22.46
N LEU A 12 4.80 12.80 -22.33
CA LEU A 12 5.24 13.55 -21.14
C LEU A 12 4.10 14.44 -20.63
N PRO A 13 3.08 13.85 -19.97
CA PRO A 13 1.90 14.58 -19.50
C PRO A 13 2.27 15.72 -18.53
N PHE A 14 3.43 15.63 -17.87
CA PHE A 14 3.87 16.65 -16.93
C PHE A 14 4.05 18.04 -17.53
N LEU A 15 4.42 18.12 -18.81
CA LEU A 15 4.55 19.40 -19.50
C LEU A 15 3.20 20.10 -19.68
N ASP A 16 2.11 19.32 -19.77
CA ASP A 16 0.78 19.88 -19.96
C ASP A 16 0.17 20.35 -18.64
N TRP A 17 0.25 19.56 -17.57
CA TRP A 17 -0.28 19.98 -16.27
C TRP A 17 0.54 21.10 -15.63
N LEU A 18 1.86 21.14 -15.84
CA LEU A 18 2.73 22.19 -15.29
C LEU A 18 2.41 23.56 -15.89
N VAL A 19 2.08 23.61 -17.19
CA VAL A 19 1.71 24.87 -17.89
C VAL A 19 0.32 25.36 -17.46
N HIS A 20 -0.62 24.45 -17.22
CA HIS A 20 -1.99 24.79 -16.82
C HIS A 20 -2.19 24.81 -15.28
N TYR A 21 -1.10 24.73 -14.51
CA TYR A 21 -1.17 24.65 -13.06
C TYR A 21 -1.65 25.98 -12.45
N ARG A 22 -2.74 25.93 -11.69
CA ARG A 22 -3.26 27.09 -10.96
C ARG A 22 -2.62 27.18 -9.59
N LYS A 23 -2.03 28.34 -9.26
CA LYS A 23 -1.38 28.59 -7.95
C LYS A 23 -2.31 28.40 -6.76
N GLU A 24 -3.62 28.55 -6.96
CA GLU A 24 -4.67 28.29 -5.95
C GLU A 24 -4.63 26.84 -5.43
N HIS A 25 -4.19 25.89 -6.25
CA HIS A 25 -4.12 24.47 -5.87
C HIS A 25 -2.87 24.12 -5.06
N LEU A 26 -1.86 24.99 -5.02
CA LEU A 26 -0.57 24.70 -4.40
C LEU A 26 -0.69 24.29 -2.93
N ILE A 27 -1.50 25.01 -2.16
CA ILE A 27 -1.69 24.71 -0.73
C ILE A 27 -2.40 23.36 -0.57
N SER A 28 -3.42 23.09 -1.39
CA SER A 28 -4.15 21.83 -1.34
C SER A 28 -3.27 20.64 -1.72
N ASP A 29 -2.46 20.78 -2.77
CA ASP A 29 -1.56 19.71 -3.25
C ASP A 29 -0.42 19.44 -2.28
N VAL A 30 0.15 20.48 -1.66
CA VAL A 30 1.16 20.31 -0.61
C VAL A 30 0.59 19.55 0.58
N VAL A 31 -0.62 19.89 1.04
CA VAL A 31 -1.24 19.18 2.16
C VAL A 31 -1.60 17.74 1.76
N ALA A 32 -2.15 17.52 0.56
CA ALA A 32 -2.45 16.18 0.06
C ALA A 32 -1.19 15.31 -0.09
N GLY A 33 -0.09 15.89 -0.57
CA GLY A 33 1.21 15.24 -0.67
C GLY A 33 1.78 14.86 0.70
N LEU A 34 1.69 15.76 1.67
CA LEU A 34 2.13 15.50 3.05
C LEU A 34 1.30 14.40 3.71
N VAL A 35 -0.02 14.44 3.57
CA VAL A 35 -0.94 13.38 4.04
C VAL A 35 -0.57 12.04 3.39
N THR A 36 -0.37 12.03 2.08
CA THR A 36 0.00 10.81 1.34
C THR A 36 1.34 10.25 1.84
N ALA A 37 2.35 11.11 2.03
CA ALA A 37 3.66 10.69 2.54
C ALA A 37 3.56 10.08 3.95
N ILE A 38 2.82 10.74 4.86
CA ILE A 38 2.58 10.27 6.23
C ILE A 38 1.94 8.88 6.23
N MET A 39 0.95 8.65 5.37
CA MET A 39 0.26 7.36 5.28
C MET A 39 1.13 6.27 4.61
N LEU A 40 1.94 6.65 3.62
CA LEU A 40 2.72 5.71 2.81
C LEU A 40 3.86 5.06 3.61
N ILE A 41 4.43 5.74 4.62
CA ILE A 41 5.52 5.22 5.45
C ILE A 41 5.11 3.90 6.16
N PRO A 42 4.13 3.89 7.08
CA PRO A 42 3.75 2.65 7.77
C PRO A 42 3.14 1.62 6.82
N GLN A 43 2.37 2.08 5.82
CA GLN A 43 1.75 1.20 4.83
C GLN A 43 2.79 0.42 4.02
N SER A 44 3.80 1.10 3.49
CA SER A 44 4.84 0.48 2.67
C SER A 44 5.72 -0.49 3.47
N MET A 45 6.03 -0.16 4.73
CA MET A 45 6.76 -1.05 5.64
C MET A 45 5.97 -2.34 5.90
N ALA A 46 4.68 -2.23 6.23
CA ALA A 46 3.81 -3.39 6.44
C ALA A 46 3.69 -4.25 5.17
N TYR A 47 3.59 -3.61 3.99
CA TYR A 47 3.49 -4.31 2.72
C TYR A 47 4.79 -4.98 2.28
N ALA A 48 5.96 -4.46 2.68
CA ALA A 48 7.22 -5.17 2.50
C ALA A 48 7.27 -6.43 3.36
N GLN A 49 6.82 -6.37 4.61
CA GLN A 49 6.75 -7.53 5.49
C GLN A 49 5.78 -8.60 4.97
N LEU A 50 4.64 -8.18 4.38
CA LEU A 50 3.74 -9.09 3.67
C LEU A 50 4.40 -9.79 2.48
N ALA A 51 5.36 -9.14 1.83
CA ALA A 51 6.16 -9.70 0.75
C ALA A 51 7.37 -10.52 1.26
N GLY A 52 7.51 -10.75 2.57
CA GLY A 52 8.66 -11.45 3.15
C GLY A 52 9.97 -10.64 3.12
N LEU A 53 9.90 -9.32 2.95
CA LEU A 53 11.05 -8.43 2.83
C LEU A 53 11.28 -7.59 4.10
N PRO A 54 12.51 -7.10 4.31
CA PRO A 54 12.78 -6.08 5.32
C PRO A 54 11.94 -4.80 5.08
N PRO A 55 11.43 -4.14 6.14
CA PRO A 55 10.56 -2.96 6.02
C PRO A 55 11.15 -1.82 5.17
N GLN A 56 12.47 -1.63 5.19
CA GLN A 56 13.16 -0.56 4.47
C GLN A 56 13.00 -0.70 2.95
N ILE A 57 12.87 -1.93 2.44
CA ILE A 57 12.64 -2.18 1.01
C ILE A 57 11.29 -1.60 0.56
N GLY A 58 10.28 -1.58 1.44
CA GLY A 58 8.98 -0.95 1.17
C GLY A 58 9.10 0.55 0.93
N LEU A 59 9.95 1.24 1.71
CA LEU A 59 10.21 2.66 1.55
C LEU A 59 10.89 2.95 0.21
N TYR A 60 11.89 2.14 -0.17
CA TYR A 60 12.54 2.26 -1.48
C TYR A 60 11.55 2.02 -2.63
N ALA A 61 10.68 1.03 -2.49
CA ALA A 61 9.63 0.71 -3.46
C ALA A 61 8.50 1.77 -3.54
N SER A 62 8.50 2.76 -2.64
CA SER A 62 7.48 3.82 -2.60
C SER A 62 7.96 5.13 -3.19
N ILE A 63 9.25 5.48 -3.03
CA ILE A 63 9.78 6.78 -3.44
C ILE A 63 9.95 6.86 -4.97
N LEU A 64 10.66 5.90 -5.56
CA LEU A 64 11.04 5.97 -6.97
C LEU A 64 9.82 5.88 -7.91
N PRO A 65 8.86 4.94 -7.72
CA PRO A 65 7.68 4.88 -8.58
C PRO A 65 6.82 6.14 -8.53
N LEU A 66 6.76 6.82 -7.38
CA LEU A 66 5.99 8.05 -7.21
C LEU A 66 6.58 9.20 -8.04
N ILE A 67 7.92 9.35 -8.03
CA ILE A 67 8.62 10.34 -8.85
C ILE A 67 8.42 10.04 -10.34
N VAL A 68 8.58 8.78 -10.74
CA VAL A 68 8.38 8.35 -12.14
C VAL A 68 6.92 8.60 -12.57
N TYR A 69 5.95 8.29 -11.72
CA TYR A 69 4.54 8.50 -12.01
C TYR A 69 4.16 9.99 -12.03
N ALA A 70 4.76 10.86 -11.21
CA ALA A 70 4.53 12.30 -11.29
C ALA A 70 4.95 12.90 -12.65
N LEU A 71 5.95 12.29 -13.31
CA LEU A 71 6.45 12.73 -14.62
C LEU A 71 5.67 12.12 -15.79
N LEU A 72 5.36 10.81 -15.71
CA LEU A 72 4.79 10.05 -16.83
C LEU A 72 3.30 9.74 -16.69
N GLY A 73 2.73 9.95 -15.50
CA GLY A 73 1.35 9.63 -15.17
C GLY A 73 0.37 10.59 -15.84
N THR A 74 -0.78 10.04 -16.22
CA THR A 74 -1.86 10.80 -16.89
C THR A 74 -2.89 11.36 -15.91
N SER A 75 -2.95 10.82 -14.69
CA SER A 75 -3.83 11.31 -13.62
C SER A 75 -3.03 11.95 -12.50
N GLY A 76 -3.26 13.23 -12.24
CA GLY A 76 -2.61 13.99 -11.16
C GLY A 76 -3.10 13.66 -9.75
N GLN A 77 -4.14 12.82 -9.61
CA GLN A 77 -4.71 12.43 -8.32
C GLN A 77 -4.30 11.02 -7.88
N LEU A 78 -3.71 10.23 -8.80
CA LEU A 78 -3.32 8.86 -8.49
C LEU A 78 -1.96 8.84 -7.79
N SER A 79 -1.91 8.22 -6.61
CA SER A 79 -0.66 7.91 -5.93
C SER A 79 -0.28 6.46 -6.19
N VAL A 80 0.98 6.22 -6.56
CA VAL A 80 1.52 4.90 -6.86
C VAL A 80 2.47 4.47 -5.75
N GLY A 81 2.33 3.23 -5.29
CA GLY A 81 3.21 2.64 -4.31
C GLY A 81 2.96 1.15 -4.16
N PRO A 82 3.62 0.50 -3.20
CA PRO A 82 3.36 -0.89 -2.86
C PRO A 82 1.89 -1.10 -2.48
N VAL A 83 1.34 -2.24 -2.87
CA VAL A 83 -0.03 -2.64 -2.55
C VAL A 83 0.00 -4.03 -1.92
N ALA A 84 -0.82 -4.25 -0.89
CA ALA A 84 -0.87 -5.52 -0.15
C ALA A 84 -1.02 -6.75 -1.06
N ILE A 85 -1.86 -6.65 -2.10
CA ILE A 85 -2.13 -7.75 -3.02
C ILE A 85 -0.89 -8.12 -3.83
N THR A 86 -0.17 -7.13 -4.36
CA THR A 86 1.06 -7.39 -5.11
C THR A 86 2.16 -7.93 -4.19
N SER A 87 2.21 -7.48 -2.94
CA SER A 87 3.13 -8.02 -1.93
C SER A 87 2.87 -9.50 -1.65
N LEU A 88 1.61 -9.89 -1.46
CA LEU A 88 1.24 -11.30 -1.29
C LEU A 88 1.55 -12.13 -2.53
N ALA A 89 1.35 -11.59 -3.73
CA ALA A 89 1.70 -12.29 -4.97
C ALA A 89 3.21 -12.51 -5.10
N VAL A 90 4.03 -11.53 -4.71
CA VAL A 90 5.49 -11.68 -4.64
C VAL A 90 5.87 -12.78 -3.63
N PHE A 91 5.28 -12.76 -2.44
CA PHE A 91 5.53 -13.79 -1.43
C PHE A 91 5.16 -15.19 -1.93
N ALA A 92 3.96 -15.36 -2.48
CA ALA A 92 3.47 -16.64 -2.99
C ALA A 92 4.25 -17.17 -4.21
N GLY A 93 4.83 -16.26 -5.00
CA GLY A 93 5.68 -16.59 -6.14
C GLY A 93 7.09 -16.98 -5.71
N VAL A 94 7.79 -16.06 -5.03
CA VAL A 94 9.21 -16.21 -4.68
C VAL A 94 9.43 -17.10 -3.47
N GLY A 95 8.50 -17.14 -2.52
CA GLY A 95 8.58 -17.98 -1.31
C GLY A 95 8.63 -19.48 -1.59
N LYS A 96 8.29 -19.91 -2.81
CA LYS A 96 8.46 -21.31 -3.26
C LYS A 96 9.86 -21.62 -3.77
N LEU A 97 10.65 -20.61 -4.10
CA LEU A 97 12.01 -20.76 -4.65
C LEU A 97 13.09 -20.54 -3.60
N SER A 98 12.82 -19.71 -2.59
CA SER A 98 13.77 -19.39 -1.53
C SER A 98 13.04 -19.00 -0.26
N ASP A 99 13.66 -19.25 0.89
CA ASP A 99 13.10 -18.84 2.18
C ASP A 99 13.20 -17.31 2.38
N PRO A 100 12.13 -16.65 2.88
CA PRO A 100 12.17 -15.24 3.22
C PRO A 100 13.31 -14.89 4.17
N GLY A 101 13.98 -13.76 3.93
CA GLY A 101 15.12 -13.31 4.73
C GLY A 101 16.49 -13.84 4.31
N SER A 102 16.54 -14.83 3.41
CA SER A 102 17.80 -15.24 2.76
C SER A 102 18.29 -14.16 1.76
N PRO A 103 19.61 -14.00 1.55
CA PRO A 103 20.11 -13.09 0.52
C PRO A 103 19.58 -13.41 -0.88
N LEU A 104 19.44 -14.70 -1.21
CA LEU A 104 18.92 -15.19 -2.48
C LEU A 104 17.45 -14.81 -2.70
N TYR A 105 16.65 -14.75 -1.63
CA TYR A 105 15.26 -14.27 -1.72
C TYR A 105 15.17 -12.85 -2.24
N LEU A 106 16.03 -11.96 -1.73
CA LEU A 106 16.06 -10.56 -2.15
C LEU A 106 16.41 -10.43 -3.64
N GLU A 107 17.37 -11.21 -4.11
CA GLU A 107 17.77 -11.26 -5.53
C GLU A 107 16.62 -11.72 -6.42
N TYR A 108 15.89 -12.77 -6.05
CA TYR A 108 14.73 -13.25 -6.78
C TYR A 108 13.58 -12.23 -6.81
N VAL A 109 13.35 -11.51 -5.72
CA VAL A 109 12.33 -10.45 -5.70
C VAL A 109 12.72 -9.30 -6.64
N PHE A 110 13.99 -8.87 -6.65
CA PHE A 110 14.46 -7.85 -7.59
C PHE A 110 14.38 -8.30 -9.05
N LEU A 111 14.75 -9.56 -9.33
CA LEU A 111 14.62 -10.14 -10.66
C LEU A 111 13.16 -10.20 -11.11
N LEU A 112 12.26 -10.65 -10.22
CA LEU A 112 10.82 -10.67 -10.50
C LEU A 112 10.29 -9.26 -10.80
N ALA A 113 10.66 -8.27 -9.99
CA ALA A 113 10.27 -6.88 -10.20
C ALA A 113 10.76 -6.34 -11.56
N PHE A 114 11.99 -6.67 -11.94
CA PHE A 114 12.56 -6.31 -13.24
C PHE A 114 11.78 -6.97 -14.40
N ILE A 115 11.54 -8.28 -14.34
CA ILE A 115 10.78 -9.02 -15.37
C ILE A 115 9.36 -8.46 -15.49
N VAL A 116 8.67 -8.22 -14.37
CA VAL A 116 7.33 -7.61 -14.37
C VAL A 116 7.36 -6.21 -14.98
N GLY A 117 8.40 -5.41 -14.70
CA GLY A 117 8.60 -4.11 -15.32
C GLY A 117 8.73 -4.20 -16.84
N VAL A 118 9.58 -5.10 -17.34
CA VAL A 118 9.75 -5.35 -18.78
C VAL A 118 8.43 -5.80 -19.42
N ILE A 119 7.72 -6.75 -18.81
CA ILE A 119 6.42 -7.20 -19.30
C ILE A 119 5.41 -6.05 -19.33
N LYS A 120 5.33 -5.22 -18.28
CA LYS A 120 4.44 -4.05 -18.25
C LYS A 120 4.76 -3.05 -19.36
N ILE A 121 6.05 -2.80 -19.64
CA ILE A 121 6.47 -1.95 -20.76
C ILE A 121 6.02 -2.56 -22.09
N LEU A 122 6.25 -3.86 -22.31
CA LEU A 122 5.83 -4.56 -23.53
C LEU A 122 4.30 -4.49 -23.71
N LEU A 123 3.53 -4.79 -22.67
CA LEU A 123 2.06 -4.69 -22.70
C LEU A 123 1.60 -3.26 -23.02
N GLY A 124 2.31 -2.24 -22.51
CA GLY A 124 2.07 -0.83 -22.83
C GLY A 124 2.35 -0.50 -24.29
N VAL A 125 3.48 -0.97 -24.83
CA VAL A 125 3.86 -0.79 -26.26
C VAL A 125 2.83 -1.44 -27.18
N PHE A 126 2.37 -2.66 -26.86
CA PHE A 126 1.32 -3.35 -27.62
C PHE A 126 -0.10 -2.84 -27.31
N ARG A 127 -0.25 -1.85 -26.41
CA ARG A 127 -1.54 -1.26 -26.00
C ARG A 127 -2.58 -2.31 -25.56
N ILE A 128 -2.12 -3.36 -24.88
CA ILE A 128 -2.97 -4.48 -24.41
C ILE A 128 -3.84 -4.08 -23.20
N GLY A 129 -3.74 -2.83 -22.74
CA GLY A 129 -4.56 -2.29 -21.65
C GLY A 129 -6.08 -2.42 -21.85
N PHE A 130 -6.56 -2.59 -23.10
CA PHE A 130 -7.97 -2.84 -23.39
C PHE A 130 -8.51 -4.11 -22.72
N VAL A 131 -7.64 -5.07 -22.39
CA VAL A 131 -8.01 -6.32 -21.68
C VAL A 131 -8.61 -6.03 -20.31
N MET A 132 -8.19 -4.94 -19.66
CA MET A 132 -8.73 -4.54 -18.35
C MET A 132 -10.23 -4.21 -18.41
N ASN A 133 -10.77 -3.87 -19.57
CA ASN A 133 -12.20 -3.60 -19.76
C ASN A 133 -13.07 -4.87 -19.73
N PHE A 134 -12.47 -6.05 -19.87
CA PHE A 134 -13.18 -7.33 -19.79
C PHE A 134 -13.23 -7.92 -18.39
N VAL A 135 -12.52 -7.32 -17.42
CA VAL A 135 -12.57 -7.77 -16.03
C VAL A 135 -13.84 -7.22 -15.40
N SER A 136 -14.79 -8.11 -15.13
CA SER A 136 -16.08 -7.72 -14.57
C SER A 136 -15.95 -7.23 -13.13
N HIS A 137 -16.82 -6.29 -12.74
CA HIS A 137 -16.87 -5.77 -11.38
C HIS A 137 -17.03 -6.87 -10.31
N PRO A 138 -17.85 -7.93 -10.51
CA PRO A 138 -17.94 -9.04 -9.56
C PRO A 138 -16.62 -9.77 -9.34
N VAL A 139 -15.81 -9.97 -10.39
CA VAL A 139 -14.51 -10.65 -10.28
C VAL A 139 -13.54 -9.83 -9.44
N LEU A 140 -13.46 -8.52 -9.70
CA LEU A 140 -12.65 -7.60 -8.90
C LEU A 140 -13.11 -7.59 -7.44
N SER A 141 -14.41 -7.50 -7.19
CA SER A 141 -14.98 -7.49 -5.84
C SER A 141 -14.67 -8.78 -5.07
N ALA A 142 -14.85 -9.95 -5.71
CA ALA A 142 -14.54 -11.25 -5.12
C ALA A 142 -13.04 -11.38 -4.81
N PHE A 143 -12.18 -10.98 -5.74
CA PHE A 143 -10.73 -11.02 -5.57
C PHE A 143 -10.25 -10.09 -4.44
N MET A 144 -10.78 -8.86 -4.37
CA MET A 144 -10.48 -7.92 -3.29
C MET A 144 -10.95 -8.44 -1.93
N SER A 145 -12.14 -9.04 -1.86
CA SER A 145 -12.70 -9.60 -0.62
C SER A 145 -11.88 -10.80 -0.12
N ALA A 146 -11.49 -11.71 -1.03
CA ALA A 146 -10.63 -12.84 -0.71
C ALA A 146 -9.24 -12.38 -0.25
N SER A 147 -8.65 -11.40 -0.94
CA SER A 147 -7.36 -10.83 -0.57
C SER A 147 -7.41 -10.17 0.81
N ALA A 148 -8.47 -9.41 1.11
CA ALA A 148 -8.65 -8.79 2.42
C ALA A 148 -8.71 -9.84 3.54
N LEU A 149 -9.40 -10.96 3.30
CA LEU A 149 -9.48 -12.08 4.24
C LEU A 149 -8.09 -12.71 4.49
N ILE A 150 -7.35 -13.00 3.41
CA ILE A 150 -5.99 -13.55 3.49
C ILE A 150 -5.06 -12.61 4.26
N ILE A 151 -5.13 -11.30 3.99
CA ILE A 151 -4.33 -10.29 4.70
C ILE A 151 -4.68 -10.31 6.19
N ALA A 152 -5.97 -10.29 6.54
CA ALA A 152 -6.43 -10.28 7.92
C ALA A 152 -5.92 -11.51 8.70
N PHE A 153 -6.06 -12.71 8.12
CA PHE A 153 -5.50 -13.94 8.71
C PHE A 153 -3.98 -13.94 8.73
N GLY A 154 -3.31 -13.36 7.74
CA GLY A 154 -1.85 -13.22 7.73
C GLY A 154 -1.32 -12.30 8.85
N GLN A 155 -2.13 -11.37 9.36
CA GLN A 155 -1.74 -10.46 10.45
C GLN A 155 -1.90 -11.06 11.85
N THR A 156 -2.65 -12.16 12.02
CA THR A 156 -2.98 -12.66 13.36
C THR A 156 -1.76 -13.19 14.11
N LYS A 157 -0.72 -13.64 13.42
CA LYS A 157 0.56 -14.03 14.06
C LYS A 157 1.19 -12.87 14.83
N TYR A 158 1.11 -11.65 14.28
CA TYR A 158 1.59 -10.45 14.95
C TYR A 158 0.67 -10.02 16.09
N LEU A 159 -0.65 -10.25 15.96
CA LEU A 159 -1.61 -9.93 17.02
C LEU A 159 -1.53 -10.90 18.22
N LEU A 160 -1.37 -12.19 17.97
CA LEU A 160 -1.34 -13.23 19.01
C LEU A 160 0.06 -13.40 19.64
N GLY A 161 1.11 -12.89 18.98
CA GLY A 161 2.47 -12.86 19.53
C GLY A 161 3.23 -14.18 19.47
N TYR A 162 2.85 -15.09 18.58
CA TYR A 162 3.58 -16.34 18.33
C TYR A 162 3.55 -16.73 16.84
N GLN A 163 4.49 -17.57 16.43
CA GLN A 163 4.57 -18.05 15.04
C GLN A 163 3.41 -19.01 14.75
N ILE A 164 2.60 -18.68 13.76
CA ILE A 164 1.49 -19.53 13.29
C ILE A 164 2.00 -20.36 12.12
N GLU A 165 1.81 -21.67 12.19
CA GLU A 165 2.11 -22.59 11.10
C GLU A 165 0.95 -22.63 10.09
N GLY A 166 1.30 -22.63 8.81
CA GLY A 166 0.35 -22.72 7.69
C GLY A 166 0.23 -21.44 6.88
N ASP A 167 0.14 -21.61 5.56
CA ASP A 167 0.02 -20.50 4.59
C ASP A 167 -1.44 -20.28 4.16
N LYS A 168 -2.30 -21.29 4.38
CA LYS A 168 -3.71 -21.24 4.00
C LYS A 168 -4.58 -20.83 5.18
N VAL A 169 -5.67 -20.11 4.89
CA VAL A 169 -6.63 -19.63 5.90
C VAL A 169 -7.12 -20.75 6.84
N HIS A 170 -7.43 -21.93 6.32
CA HIS A 170 -7.88 -23.04 7.16
C HIS A 170 -6.77 -23.62 8.06
N GLU A 171 -5.52 -23.66 7.57
CA GLU A 171 -4.37 -24.09 8.35
C GLU A 171 -4.11 -23.09 9.49
N ILE A 172 -4.17 -21.79 9.18
CA ILE A 172 -4.06 -20.70 10.16
C ILE A 172 -5.11 -20.83 11.27
N ILE A 173 -6.38 -21.06 10.92
CA ILE A 173 -7.47 -21.23 11.90
C ILE A 173 -7.24 -22.45 12.80
N LEU A 174 -6.87 -23.59 12.22
CA LEU A 174 -6.59 -24.81 12.99
C LEU A 174 -5.39 -24.61 13.93
N SER A 175 -4.33 -23.97 13.44
CA SER A 175 -3.14 -23.64 14.23
C SER A 175 -3.47 -22.71 15.40
N MET A 176 -4.37 -21.73 15.22
CA MET A 176 -4.83 -20.86 16.30
C MET A 176 -5.55 -21.61 17.41
N ILE A 177 -6.50 -22.47 17.03
CA ILE A 177 -7.31 -23.24 17.99
C ILE A 177 -6.40 -24.17 18.79
N ARG A 178 -5.45 -24.83 18.11
CA ARG A 178 -4.52 -25.78 18.75
C ARG A 178 -3.49 -25.10 19.66
N ASN A 179 -3.06 -23.89 19.33
CA ASN A 179 -2.00 -23.18 20.06
C ASN A 179 -2.52 -21.96 20.85
N ILE A 180 -3.79 -21.98 21.28
CA ILE A 180 -4.40 -20.85 22.01
C ILE A 180 -3.66 -20.52 23.31
N GLU A 181 -3.03 -21.51 23.93
CA GLU A 181 -2.23 -21.35 25.16
C GLU A 181 -0.91 -20.60 24.94
N LYS A 182 -0.43 -20.52 23.70
CA LYS A 182 0.82 -19.81 23.34
C LYS A 182 0.61 -18.31 23.10
N ILE A 183 -0.60 -17.80 23.30
CA ILE A 183 -0.89 -16.37 23.11
C ILE A 183 -0.05 -15.56 24.10
N ASN A 184 0.67 -14.57 23.58
CA ASN A 184 1.35 -13.59 24.41
C ASN A 184 0.33 -12.51 24.83
N PRO A 185 -0.03 -12.40 26.12
CA PRO A 185 -1.06 -11.45 26.55
C PRO A 185 -0.65 -9.99 26.34
N ALA A 186 0.65 -9.67 26.44
CA ALA A 186 1.14 -8.32 26.23
C ALA A 186 0.97 -7.90 24.76
N THR A 187 1.43 -8.74 23.82
CA THR A 187 1.27 -8.48 22.38
C THR A 187 -0.19 -8.39 21.98
N PHE A 188 -1.04 -9.27 22.53
CA PHE A 188 -2.46 -9.27 22.25
C PHE A 188 -3.14 -7.97 22.72
N ILE A 189 -2.88 -7.53 23.96
CA ILE A 189 -3.44 -6.28 24.49
C ILE A 189 -2.96 -5.08 23.68
N ILE A 190 -1.66 -5.00 23.36
CA ILE A 190 -1.10 -3.91 22.56
C ILE A 190 -1.75 -3.88 21.18
N GLY A 191 -1.89 -5.02 20.52
CA GLY A 191 -2.50 -5.10 19.19
C GLY A 191 -3.99 -4.74 19.19
N ILE A 192 -4.77 -5.21 20.17
CA ILE A 192 -6.19 -4.83 20.32
C ILE A 192 -6.33 -3.34 20.63
N LEU A 193 -5.51 -2.80 21.54
CA LEU A 193 -5.51 -1.38 21.86
C LEU A 193 -5.13 -0.52 20.64
N SER A 194 -4.14 -0.97 19.86
CA SER A 194 -3.72 -0.33 18.61
C SER A 194 -4.86 -0.28 17.59
N ILE A 195 -5.55 -1.40 17.36
CA ILE A 195 -6.71 -1.46 16.46
C ILE A 195 -7.81 -0.53 16.98
N PHE A 196 -8.10 -0.55 18.28
CA PHE A 196 -9.10 0.31 18.89
C PHE A 196 -8.77 1.80 18.68
N LEU A 197 -7.52 2.21 18.95
CA LEU A 197 -7.05 3.59 18.73
C LEU A 197 -7.19 3.99 17.25
N LEU A 198 -6.75 3.15 16.31
CA LEU A 198 -6.88 3.44 14.87
C LEU A 198 -8.35 3.66 14.45
N VAL A 199 -9.27 2.82 14.95
CA VAL A 199 -10.71 2.96 14.66
C VAL A 199 -11.28 4.23 15.27
N VAL A 200 -10.91 4.56 16.52
CA VAL A 200 -11.36 5.78 17.21
C VAL A 200 -10.85 7.04 16.53
N PHE A 201 -9.57 7.08 16.13
CA PHE A 201 -8.98 8.21 15.41
C PHE A 201 -9.68 8.44 14.07
N ARG A 202 -9.97 7.37 13.33
CA ARG A 202 -10.62 7.46 12.03
C ARG A 202 -12.08 7.85 12.08
N SER A 203 -12.82 7.37 13.08
CA SER A 203 -14.27 7.62 13.22
C SER A 203 -14.56 8.84 14.10
N LYS A 204 -14.35 8.72 15.40
CA LYS A 204 -14.77 9.69 16.42
C LYS A 204 -13.91 10.94 16.43
N VAL A 205 -12.59 10.83 16.36
CA VAL A 205 -11.69 12.00 16.42
C VAL A 205 -11.91 12.90 15.20
N LYS A 206 -12.03 12.30 14.00
CA LYS A 206 -12.40 13.02 12.78
C LYS A 206 -13.73 13.77 12.94
N GLU A 207 -14.77 13.09 13.44
CA GLU A 207 -16.10 13.69 13.62
C GLU A 207 -16.09 14.82 14.67
N ILE A 208 -15.44 14.61 15.81
CA ILE A 208 -15.33 15.59 16.90
C ILE A 208 -14.56 16.82 16.44
N LEU A 209 -13.42 16.66 15.75
CA LEU A 209 -12.64 17.77 15.21
C LEU A 209 -13.46 18.57 14.19
N CYS A 210 -14.17 17.91 13.27
CA CYS A 210 -15.01 18.60 12.30
C CYS A 210 -16.21 19.33 12.94
N LYS A 211 -16.76 18.83 14.05
CA LYS A 211 -17.97 19.38 14.67
C LYS A 211 -17.69 20.44 15.74
N HIS A 212 -16.63 20.26 16.53
CA HIS A 212 -16.34 21.09 17.70
C HIS A 212 -15.18 22.07 17.51
N THR A 213 -14.45 22.00 16.40
CA THR A 213 -13.36 22.94 16.12
C THR A 213 -13.55 23.64 14.77
N ASN A 214 -13.18 24.93 14.69
CA ASN A 214 -13.14 25.71 13.44
C ASN A 214 -11.89 25.37 12.59
N LEU A 215 -11.32 24.17 12.75
CA LEU A 215 -10.15 23.75 11.99
C LEU A 215 -10.53 23.45 10.53
N SER A 216 -9.68 23.87 9.60
CA SER A 216 -9.82 23.50 8.19
C SER A 216 -9.76 21.97 8.01
N THR A 217 -10.57 21.43 7.10
CA THR A 217 -10.66 20.00 6.77
C THR A 217 -9.30 19.37 6.46
N SER A 218 -8.39 20.14 5.89
CA SER A 218 -7.03 19.71 5.55
C SER A 218 -6.19 19.43 6.81
N VAL A 219 -6.34 20.24 7.86
CA VAL A 219 -5.63 20.05 9.15
C VAL A 219 -6.18 18.83 9.89
N VAL A 220 -7.51 18.67 9.91
CA VAL A 220 -8.15 17.49 10.52
C VAL A 220 -7.68 16.21 9.83
N THR A 221 -7.61 16.22 8.50
CA THR A 221 -7.13 15.07 7.72
C THR A 221 -5.67 14.77 8.03
N LEU A 222 -4.82 15.79 8.15
CA LEU A 222 -3.40 15.62 8.51
C LEU A 222 -3.22 14.99 9.90
N ILE A 223 -4.00 15.44 10.90
CA ILE A 223 -3.99 14.86 12.25
C ILE A 223 -4.43 13.40 12.22
N VAL A 224 -5.56 13.10 11.55
CA VAL A 224 -6.11 11.74 11.48
C VAL A 224 -5.18 10.80 10.70
N SER A 225 -4.57 11.27 9.61
CA SER A 225 -3.62 10.50 8.81
C SER A 225 -2.31 10.19 9.53
N GLY A 226 -1.93 11.00 10.53
CA GLY A 226 -0.81 10.71 11.43
C GLY A 226 -1.08 9.60 12.46
N SER A 227 -2.34 9.17 12.62
CA SER A 227 -2.70 8.15 13.62
C SER A 227 -1.94 6.82 13.52
N PRO A 228 -1.65 6.26 12.33
CA PRO A 228 -0.89 5.01 12.26
C PRO A 228 0.55 5.16 12.76
N LEU A 229 1.20 6.31 12.52
CA LEU A 229 2.55 6.58 13.05
C LEU A 229 2.53 6.70 14.57
N ILE A 230 1.54 7.39 15.13
CA ILE A 230 1.38 7.52 16.59
C ILE A 230 1.20 6.14 17.23
N VAL A 231 0.37 5.29 16.62
CA VAL A 231 0.14 3.93 17.12
C VAL A 231 1.41 3.09 17.04
N VAL A 232 2.20 3.19 15.96
CA VAL A 232 3.50 2.52 15.83
C VAL A 232 4.55 3.04 16.83
N LEU A 233 4.49 4.31 17.23
CA LEU A 233 5.41 4.88 18.23
C LEU A 233 5.05 4.50 19.67
N LEU A 234 3.77 4.19 19.93
CA LEU A 234 3.26 3.86 21.27
C LEU A 234 3.37 2.37 21.61
N GLY A 235 3.49 1.49 20.61
CA GLY A 235 3.57 0.03 20.77
C GLY A 235 4.92 -0.52 20.36
#